data_AF-A0A7S0JBN6-F1
#
_entry.id   AF-A0A7S0JBN6-F1
#
_cell.length_a   1.000
_cell.length_b   1.000
_cell.length_c   1.000
_cell.angle_alpha   90.00
_cell.angle_beta   90.00
_cell.angle_gamma   90.00
#
_symmetry.space_group_name_H-M   'P 1'
#
loop_
_entity.id
_entity.type
_entity.pdbx_description
1 polymer ?
#
loop_
_entity_poly.entity_id
_entity_poly.type
_entity_poly.pdbx_seq_one_letter_code
_entity_poly.pdbx_strand_id
1 'polypeptide(L)'
;VFFGFWGSCYNSYHDALPHAGYSVLRSWSTNIIGHQLLAAGGKQELPAPNPKAQIKSSLEGSAFYLRPAIERLVHPSFVYTSNVDCFFRRAGWEEQQLLEIHGNMQRWQCSLPCKESRASRAPVWTLPESRRFAVDEQTMRAPTRKP
;
A
#
# COMPACT_ATOMS: atom_id res chain seq x y z
N VAL A 1 -11.06 -25.08 -16.74
CA VAL A 1 -10.64 -24.33 -15.53
C VAL A 1 -11.88 -24.05 -14.70
N PHE A 2 -11.87 -24.43 -13.43
CA PHE A 2 -13.00 -24.28 -12.53
C PHE A 2 -13.04 -22.85 -11.96
N PHE A 3 -13.81 -21.97 -12.59
CA PHE A 3 -13.80 -20.54 -12.26
C PHE A 3 -14.60 -20.17 -11.01
N GLY A 4 -15.55 -21.01 -10.57
CA GLY A 4 -16.38 -20.69 -9.41
C GLY A 4 -15.60 -20.72 -8.09
N PHE A 5 -14.61 -21.61 -7.94
CA PHE A 5 -13.66 -21.55 -6.82
C PHE A 5 -12.96 -20.19 -6.72
N TRP A 6 -12.34 -19.73 -7.82
CA TRP A 6 -11.63 -18.45 -7.83
C TRP A 6 -12.56 -17.26 -7.63
N GLY A 7 -13.77 -17.31 -8.20
CA GLY A 7 -14.80 -16.29 -7.99
C GLY A 7 -15.28 -16.23 -6.54
N SER A 8 -15.45 -17.38 -5.90
CA SER A 8 -15.80 -17.48 -4.47
C SER A 8 -14.70 -16.92 -3.59
N CYS A 9 -13.44 -17.33 -3.81
CA CYS A 9 -12.30 -16.76 -3.09
C CYS A 9 -12.24 -15.24 -3.27
N TYR A 10 -12.41 -14.72 -4.48
CA TYR A 10 -12.42 -13.28 -4.73
C TYR A 10 -13.47 -12.58 -3.87
N ASN A 11 -14.72 -13.05 -3.90
CA ASN A 11 -15.80 -12.46 -3.13
C ASN A 11 -15.48 -12.53 -1.62
N SER A 12 -15.04 -13.68 -1.10
CA SER A 12 -14.73 -13.85 0.32
C SER A 12 -13.61 -12.94 0.82
N TYR A 13 -12.50 -12.83 0.09
CA TYR A 13 -11.40 -11.92 0.46
C TYR A 13 -11.79 -10.45 0.31
N HIS A 14 -12.61 -10.14 -0.70
CA HIS A 14 -13.11 -8.78 -0.90
C HIS A 14 -13.99 -8.33 0.27
N ASP A 15 -14.89 -9.19 0.75
CA ASP A 15 -15.84 -8.86 1.81
C ASP A 15 -15.23 -8.98 3.22
N ALA A 16 -14.18 -9.78 3.38
CA ALA A 16 -13.46 -9.90 4.65
C ALA A 16 -12.86 -8.55 5.07
N LEU A 17 -12.81 -8.27 6.38
CA LEU A 17 -12.23 -7.03 6.91
C LEU A 17 -10.76 -7.28 7.33
N PRO A 18 -9.83 -6.35 7.03
CA PRO A 18 -8.49 -6.39 7.61
C PRO A 18 -8.59 -6.34 9.13
N HIS A 19 -7.93 -7.27 9.81
CA HIS A 19 -7.82 -7.18 11.26
C HIS A 19 -6.93 -5.98 11.67
N ALA A 20 -7.06 -5.53 12.91
CA ALA A 20 -6.38 -4.33 13.40
C ALA A 20 -4.84 -4.34 13.25
N GLY A 21 -4.23 -5.52 13.13
CA GLY A 21 -2.77 -5.68 12.99
C GLY A 21 -2.20 -4.93 11.79
N TYR A 22 -2.90 -4.90 10.65
CA TYR A 22 -2.43 -4.16 9.46
C TYR A 22 -2.35 -2.65 9.73
N SER A 23 -3.31 -2.10 10.46
CA SER A 23 -3.34 -0.68 10.86
C SER A 23 -2.33 -0.38 11.97
N VAL A 24 -2.13 -1.29 12.92
CA VAL A 24 -1.11 -1.18 13.97
C VAL A 24 0.28 -1.11 13.35
N LEU A 25 0.61 -2.00 12.41
CA LEU A 25 1.89 -1.97 11.69
C LEU A 25 2.08 -0.64 10.93
N ARG A 26 1.01 -0.10 10.32
CA ARG A 26 1.07 1.21 9.65
C ARG A 26 1.31 2.35 10.64
N SER A 27 0.68 2.31 11.81
CA SER A 27 0.91 3.29 12.87
C SER A 27 2.35 3.23 13.37
N TRP A 28 2.89 2.04 13.60
CA TRP A 28 4.30 1.87 13.99
C TRP A 28 5.26 2.41 12.93
N SER A 29 5.01 2.10 11.66
CA SER A 29 5.77 2.64 10.52
C SER A 29 5.84 4.17 10.54
N THR A 30 4.70 4.84 10.63
CA THR A 30 4.64 6.32 10.63
C THR A 30 5.29 6.93 11.87
N ASN A 31 5.17 6.27 13.03
CA ASN A 31 5.77 6.72 14.28
C ASN A 31 7.30 6.54 14.34
N ILE A 32 7.89 5.61 13.57
CA ILE A 32 9.35 5.49 13.45
C ILE A 32 9.96 6.80 12.91
N ILE A 33 9.30 7.47 11.96
CA ILE A 33 9.73 8.80 11.49
C ILE A 33 9.66 9.81 12.64
N GLY A 34 8.57 9.82 13.39
CA GLY A 34 8.40 10.69 14.55
C GLY A 34 9.58 10.56 15.52
N HIS A 35 9.96 9.33 15.89
CA HIS A 35 11.07 9.08 16.80
C HIS A 35 12.45 9.39 16.19
N GLN A 36 12.70 9.06 14.91
CA GLN A 36 13.98 9.37 14.26
C GLN A 36 14.18 10.86 14.00
N LEU A 37 13.12 11.59 13.62
CA LEU A 37 13.16 13.05 13.45
C LEU A 37 13.28 13.78 14.80
N LEU A 38 12.62 13.29 15.85
CA LEU A 38 12.79 13.81 17.22
C LEU A 38 14.19 13.48 17.79
N ALA A 39 14.78 12.35 17.41
CA ALA A 39 16.14 12.00 17.80
C ALA A 39 17.20 12.80 17.03
N ALA A 40 16.95 13.11 15.75
CA ALA A 40 17.82 13.96 14.93
C ALA A 40 17.69 15.45 15.27
N GLY A 41 16.49 15.90 15.69
CA GLY A 41 16.25 17.20 16.29
C GLY A 41 16.48 17.17 17.80
N GLY A 42 17.74 16.98 18.22
CA GLY A 42 18.10 16.98 19.63
C GLY A 42 17.54 18.19 20.38
N LYS A 43 17.30 18.03 21.69
CA LYS A 43 16.91 19.10 22.62
C LYS A 43 17.96 20.23 22.61
N GLN A 44 17.91 21.12 21.63
CA GLN A 44 18.59 22.41 21.73
C GLN A 44 17.64 23.36 22.45
N GLU A 45 17.88 23.58 23.73
CA GLU A 45 17.56 24.88 24.32
C GLU A 45 18.22 25.93 23.43
N LEU A 46 17.41 26.79 22.83
CA LEU A 46 17.88 27.93 22.05
C LEU A 46 18.85 28.72 22.93
N PRO A 47 20.15 28.84 22.58
CA PRO A 47 21.04 29.73 23.32
C PRO A 47 20.51 31.16 23.18
N ALA A 48 20.54 31.92 24.27
CA ALA A 48 20.11 33.32 24.27
C ALA A 48 20.77 34.07 23.09
N PRO A 49 20.01 34.91 22.35
CA PRO A 49 20.47 35.47 21.09
C PRO A 49 21.76 36.29 21.31
N ASN A 50 22.84 35.84 20.69
CA ASN A 50 24.12 36.56 20.68
C ASN A 50 24.00 37.76 19.71
N PRO A 51 24.11 39.01 20.17
CA PRO A 51 23.86 40.20 19.33
C PRO A 51 24.83 40.40 18.15
N LYS A 52 25.88 39.56 18.01
CA LYS A 52 26.96 39.77 17.03
C LYS A 52 27.14 38.66 15.99
N ALA A 53 26.26 37.66 15.92
CA ALA A 53 26.35 36.62 14.88
C ALA A 53 25.52 37.00 13.64
N GLN A 54 26.06 37.91 12.82
CA GLN A 54 25.61 38.07 11.43
C GLN A 54 26.33 37.04 10.55
N ILE A 55 25.77 35.84 10.43
CA ILE A 55 26.08 34.94 9.32
C ILE A 55 24.77 34.60 8.62
N LYS A 56 24.75 34.90 7.32
CA LYS A 56 23.60 34.87 6.42
C LYS A 56 22.97 33.47 6.36
N SER A 57 21.65 33.45 6.52
CA SER A 57 20.64 32.53 5.94
C SER A 57 21.20 31.49 4.95
N SER A 58 20.85 30.21 5.01
CA SER A 58 19.53 29.78 4.49
C SER A 58 19.23 28.27 4.64
N LEU A 59 19.74 27.54 5.65
CA LEU A 59 19.47 26.10 5.76
C LEU A 59 18.83 25.64 7.07
N GLU A 60 18.84 26.46 8.12
CA GLU A 60 18.24 26.08 9.41
C GLU A 60 16.71 26.25 9.44
N GLY A 61 16.16 27.06 8.54
CA GLY A 61 14.70 27.25 8.38
C GLY A 61 14.03 26.29 7.39
N SER A 62 14.79 25.53 6.60
CA SER A 62 14.21 24.69 5.54
C SER A 62 13.69 23.36 6.06
N ALA A 63 14.22 22.83 7.17
CA ALA A 63 13.80 21.55 7.74
C ALA A 63 12.30 21.51 8.09
N PHE A 64 11.71 22.64 8.51
CA PHE A 64 10.29 22.76 8.82
C PHE A 64 9.40 22.67 7.56
N TYR A 65 9.81 23.33 6.47
CA TYR A 65 9.09 23.32 5.19
C TYR A 65 9.38 22.08 4.34
N LEU A 66 10.54 21.44 4.55
CA LEU A 66 10.93 20.21 3.86
C LEU A 66 10.37 18.96 4.55
N ARG A 67 9.91 19.05 5.80
CA ARG A 67 9.36 17.91 6.55
C ARG A 67 8.24 17.17 5.80
N PRO A 68 7.21 17.86 5.25
CA PRO A 68 6.16 17.21 4.45
C PRO A 68 6.68 16.65 3.12
N ALA A 69 7.78 17.20 2.58
CA ALA A 69 8.38 16.76 1.33
C ALA A 69 9.28 15.53 1.52
N ILE A 70 10.04 15.48 2.63
CA ILE A 70 10.90 14.34 3.00
C ILE A 70 10.05 13.15 3.45
N GLU A 71 8.96 13.38 4.20
CA GLU A 71 7.97 12.34 4.55
C GLU A 71 7.32 11.69 3.32
N ARG A 72 7.20 12.42 2.21
CA ARG A 72 6.71 11.89 0.92
C ARG A 72 7.78 11.18 0.10
N LEU A 73 9.06 11.41 0.38
CA LEU A 73 10.19 10.88 -0.40
C LEU A 73 10.84 9.66 0.25
N VAL A 74 10.70 9.48 1.57
CA VAL A 74 11.30 8.37 2.31
C VAL A 74 10.21 7.64 3.09
N HIS A 75 9.86 6.45 2.61
CA HIS A 75 9.04 5.53 3.37
C HIS A 75 9.87 4.89 4.48
N PRO A 76 9.49 5.02 5.77
CA PRO A 76 10.30 4.57 6.89
C PRO A 76 10.32 3.06 7.07
N SER A 77 9.41 2.38 6.41
CA SER A 77 9.27 0.94 6.46
C SER A 77 8.78 0.43 5.11
N PHE A 78 9.10 -0.84 4.86
CA PHE A 78 8.67 -1.57 3.69
C PHE A 78 8.09 -2.92 4.13
N VAL A 79 6.96 -3.30 3.56
CA VAL A 79 6.29 -4.58 3.79
C VAL A 79 6.63 -5.50 2.62
N TYR A 80 7.26 -6.62 2.94
CA TYR A 80 7.40 -7.77 2.05
C TYR A 80 6.41 -8.84 2.52
N THR A 81 5.49 -9.29 1.66
CA THR A 81 4.47 -10.27 2.06
C THR A 81 4.18 -11.28 0.96
N SER A 82 3.93 -12.52 1.39
CA SER A 82 3.38 -13.61 0.57
C SER A 82 1.84 -13.67 0.63
N ASN A 83 1.20 -12.85 1.45
CA ASN A 83 -0.27 -12.82 1.53
C ASN A 83 -0.86 -12.29 0.22
N VAL A 84 -2.03 -12.81 -0.15
CA VAL A 84 -2.78 -12.39 -1.35
C VAL A 84 -4.06 -11.61 -1.02
N ASP A 85 -4.31 -11.36 0.27
CA ASP A 85 -5.56 -10.80 0.82
C ASP A 85 -5.85 -9.33 0.46
N CYS A 86 -4.85 -8.59 -0.04
CA CYS A 86 -4.90 -7.14 -0.31
C CYS A 86 -5.08 -6.26 0.96
N PHE A 87 -4.94 -6.80 2.16
CA PHE A 87 -5.29 -6.10 3.40
C PHE A 87 -4.30 -5.00 3.77
N PHE A 88 -3.02 -5.13 3.41
CA PHE A 88 -2.06 -4.01 3.53
C PHE A 88 -2.51 -2.80 2.70
N ARG A 89 -2.88 -3.01 1.43
CA ARG A 89 -3.41 -1.94 0.57
C ARG A 89 -4.67 -1.31 1.17
N ARG A 90 -5.60 -2.14 1.65
CA ARG A 90 -6.86 -1.68 2.28
C ARG A 90 -6.64 -0.96 3.61
N ALA A 91 -5.57 -1.28 4.33
CA ALA A 91 -5.14 -0.53 5.52
C ALA A 91 -4.43 0.80 5.18
N GLY A 92 -4.24 1.10 3.89
CA GLY A 92 -3.69 2.35 3.37
C GLY A 92 -2.17 2.35 3.22
N TRP A 93 -1.55 1.19 3.05
CA TRP A 93 -0.14 1.11 2.65
C TRP A 93 0.02 1.48 1.17
N GLU A 94 1.02 2.30 0.86
CA GLU A 94 1.31 2.73 -0.51
C GLU A 94 2.05 1.65 -1.30
N GLU A 95 1.92 1.67 -2.63
CA GLU A 95 2.51 0.64 -3.51
C GLU A 95 4.05 0.63 -3.44
N GLN A 96 4.66 1.79 -3.20
CA GLN A 96 6.10 1.96 -3.01
C GLN A 96 6.59 1.34 -1.69
N GLN A 97 5.68 1.05 -0.76
CA GLN A 97 5.98 0.47 0.56
C GLN A 97 5.65 -1.02 0.65
N LEU A 98 5.14 -1.63 -0.42
CA LEU A 98 4.53 -2.95 -0.35
C LEU A 98 4.92 -3.80 -1.55
N LEU A 99 5.59 -4.92 -1.27
CA LEU A 99 5.82 -5.99 -2.24
C LEU A 99 5.00 -7.24 -1.90
N GLU A 100 4.00 -7.51 -2.74
CA GLU A 100 3.18 -8.72 -2.72
C GLU A 100 3.76 -9.73 -3.72
N ILE A 101 4.60 -10.64 -3.26
CA ILE A 101 5.40 -11.50 -4.15
C ILE A 101 4.60 -12.52 -4.95
N HIS A 102 3.40 -12.86 -4.50
CA HIS A 102 2.48 -13.78 -5.18
C HIS A 102 1.39 -13.03 -5.97
N GLY A 103 1.47 -11.71 -6.06
CA GLY A 103 0.34 -10.88 -6.48
C GLY A 103 -0.72 -10.84 -5.39
N ASN A 104 -1.95 -10.49 -5.77
CA ASN A 104 -3.05 -10.33 -4.82
C ASN A 104 -4.41 -10.62 -5.49
N MET A 105 -5.44 -10.82 -4.68
CA MET A 105 -6.79 -11.20 -5.15
C MET A 105 -7.46 -10.15 -6.04
N GLN A 106 -7.04 -8.88 -6.00
CA GLN A 106 -7.61 -7.81 -6.84
C GLN A 106 -6.93 -7.67 -8.21
N ARG A 107 -5.72 -8.20 -8.38
CA ARG A 107 -4.92 -8.12 -9.62
C ARG A 107 -5.06 -9.40 -10.43
N TRP A 108 -5.69 -9.29 -11.61
CA TRP A 108 -6.03 -10.43 -12.46
C TRP A 108 -5.27 -10.39 -13.77
N GLN A 109 -4.96 -11.56 -14.31
CA GLN A 109 -4.37 -11.71 -15.64
C GLN A 109 -5.15 -12.76 -16.43
N CYS A 110 -5.07 -12.68 -17.75
CA CYS A 110 -5.67 -13.70 -18.60
C CYS A 110 -4.95 -15.03 -18.41
N SER A 111 -5.71 -16.12 -18.27
CA SER A 111 -5.17 -17.48 -18.11
C SER A 111 -4.51 -18.01 -19.39
N LEU A 112 -4.83 -17.40 -20.53
CA LEU A 112 -4.20 -17.64 -21.81
C LEU A 112 -3.62 -16.32 -22.30
N PRO A 113 -2.49 -16.33 -23.04
CA PRO A 113 -1.90 -15.13 -23.61
C PRO A 113 -2.82 -14.59 -24.71
N CYS A 114 -3.83 -13.81 -24.33
CA CYS A 114 -4.75 -13.16 -25.25
C CYS A 114 -4.06 -11.99 -25.98
N LYS A 115 -4.72 -11.46 -27.01
CA LYS A 115 -4.20 -10.32 -27.78
C LYS A 115 -3.93 -9.11 -26.87
N GLU A 116 -4.83 -8.81 -25.94
CA GLU A 116 -4.66 -7.72 -24.97
C GLU A 116 -3.46 -7.95 -24.03
N SER A 117 -3.29 -9.17 -23.52
CA SER A 117 -2.17 -9.54 -22.65
C SER A 117 -0.83 -9.39 -23.39
N ARG A 118 -0.74 -9.88 -24.63
CA ARG A 118 0.50 -9.77 -25.44
C ARG A 118 0.84 -8.35 -25.84
N ALA A 119 -0.17 -7.50 -26.04
CA ALA A 119 0.02 -6.10 -26.39
C ALA A 119 0.37 -5.22 -25.17
N SER A 120 0.05 -5.68 -23.96
CA SER A 120 0.32 -4.93 -22.73
C SER A 120 1.76 -5.13 -22.26
N ARG A 121 2.42 -4.04 -21.87
CA ARG A 121 3.71 -4.09 -21.14
C ARG A 121 3.56 -4.61 -19.71
N ALA A 122 2.33 -4.62 -19.17
CA ALA A 122 1.97 -5.14 -17.86
C ALA A 122 0.61 -5.87 -17.97
N PRO A 123 0.58 -7.18 -18.23
CA PRO A 123 -0.65 -7.92 -18.54
C PRO A 123 -1.45 -8.32 -17.28
N VAL A 124 -1.55 -7.39 -16.33
CA VAL A 124 -2.25 -7.56 -15.06
C VAL A 124 -3.16 -6.36 -14.85
N TRP A 125 -4.41 -6.60 -14.48
CA TRP A 125 -5.46 -5.60 -14.35
C TRP A 125 -6.09 -5.65 -12.97
N THR A 126 -6.29 -4.49 -12.37
CA THR A 126 -7.09 -4.38 -11.14
C THR A 126 -8.57 -4.48 -11.50
N LEU A 127 -9.29 -5.38 -10.85
CA LEU A 127 -10.74 -5.43 -10.99
C LEU A 127 -11.39 -4.21 -10.31
N PRO A 128 -12.48 -3.66 -10.87
CA PRO A 128 -13.26 -2.61 -10.21
C PRO A 128 -13.72 -3.06 -8.83
N GLU A 129 -13.79 -2.13 -7.87
CA GLU A 129 -14.25 -2.43 -6.51
C GLU A 129 -15.69 -2.97 -6.47
N SER A 130 -16.54 -2.51 -7.40
CA SER A 130 -17.91 -3.00 -7.59
C SER A 130 -18.00 -4.39 -8.20
N ARG A 131 -16.88 -5.00 -8.63
CA ARG A 131 -16.90 -6.31 -9.27
C ARG A 131 -17.27 -7.39 -8.26
N ARG A 132 -18.15 -8.30 -8.68
CA ARG A 132 -18.44 -9.58 -8.00
C ARG A 132 -18.54 -10.70 -9.02
N PHE A 133 -18.27 -11.92 -8.57
CA PHE A 133 -18.49 -13.13 -9.37
C PHE A 133 -19.77 -13.82 -8.92
N ALA A 134 -20.65 -14.12 -9.87
CA ALA A 134 -21.77 -15.02 -9.61
C ALA A 134 -21.22 -16.45 -9.50
N VAL A 135 -21.47 -17.10 -8.37
CA VAL A 135 -21.03 -18.47 -8.08
C VAL A 135 -22.17 -19.21 -7.39
N ASP A 136 -22.47 -20.40 -7.87
CA ASP A 136 -23.29 -21.36 -7.14
C ASP A 136 -22.40 -22.01 -6.07
N GLU A 137 -22.65 -21.72 -4.79
CA GLU A 137 -21.83 -22.22 -3.67
C GLU A 137 -21.99 -23.72 -3.40
N GLN A 138 -23.09 -24.35 -3.84
CA GLN A 138 -23.26 -25.79 -3.67
C GLN A 138 -22.44 -26.58 -4.69
N THR A 139 -22.44 -26.12 -5.94
CA THR A 139 -21.71 -26.80 -7.02
C THR A 139 -20.32 -26.21 -7.27
N MET A 140 -20.05 -25.04 -6.67
CA MET A 140 -18.87 -24.21 -6.86
C MET A 140 -18.65 -23.82 -8.35
N ARG A 141 -19.73 -23.80 -9.14
CA ARG A 141 -19.70 -23.45 -10.57
C ARG A 141 -20.11 -22.00 -10.81
N ALA A 142 -19.53 -21.39 -11.84
CA ALA A 142 -20.01 -20.12 -12.36
C ALA A 142 -21.21 -20.34 -13.31
N PRO A 143 -22.12 -19.36 -13.48
CA PRO A 143 -23.20 -19.43 -14.45
C PRO A 143 -22.68 -19.73 -15.86
N THR A 144 -23.42 -20.54 -16.61
CA THR A 144 -23.07 -20.90 -18.00
C THR A 144 -23.35 -19.78 -19.00
N ARG A 145 -24.06 -18.73 -18.58
CA ARG A 145 -24.38 -17.54 -19.39
C ARG A 145 -23.88 -16.29 -18.67
N LYS A 146 -23.46 -15.28 -19.45
CA LYS A 146 -23.16 -13.95 -18.90
C LYS A 146 -24.45 -13.38 -18.29
N PRO A 147 -24.41 -12.82 -17.07
CA PRO A 147 -25.50 -12.03 -16.53
C PRO A 147 -25.69 -10.73 -17.34
#